data_AF-A0A2V6HLQ9-F1
#
_entry.id   AF-A0A2V6HLQ9-F1
#
_cell.length_a   1.000
_cell.length_b   1.000
_cell.length_c   1.000
_cell.angle_alpha   90.00
_cell.angle_beta   90.00
_cell.angle_gamma   90.00
#
_symmetry.space_group_name_H-M   'P 1'
#
loop_
_entity.id
_entity.type
_entity.pdbx_description
1 polymer ?
#
loop_
_entity_poly.entity_id
_entity_poly.type
_entity_poly.pdbx_seq_one_letter_code
_entity_poly.pdbx_strand_id
1 'polypeptide(L)'
;KIWIVDYKTGSTKELKTSDLHDSLVKGTTLQLGLYTLAIRELGAAEVSASIISLVAKNVAPQLSVIDLAPHTDVFANLAEMQRTGVFGMKGEIRPAFGYSAPYPLATLAIDNDILEDKWALAHPALVLEKEEWETW
;
A
#
# COMPACT_ATOMS: atom_id res chain seq x y z
N LYS A 1 14.57 -22.25 0.04
CA LYS A 1 14.75 -20.78 0.06
C LYS A 1 14.53 -20.24 -1.34
N ILE A 2 13.61 -19.29 -1.51
CA ILE A 2 13.31 -18.62 -2.78
C ILE A 2 13.54 -17.12 -2.61
N TRP A 3 14.13 -16.49 -3.62
CA TRP A 3 14.33 -15.05 -3.66
C TRP A 3 13.66 -14.47 -4.91
N ILE A 4 12.77 -13.52 -4.68
CA ILE A 4 12.01 -12.80 -5.70
C ILE A 4 12.72 -11.49 -5.99
N VAL A 5 12.98 -11.23 -7.27
CA VAL A 5 13.60 -10.00 -7.73
C VAL A 5 12.62 -9.28 -8.64
N ASP A 6 12.21 -8.07 -8.24
CA ASP A 6 11.37 -7.19 -9.04
C ASP A 6 12.21 -6.05 -9.60
N TYR A 7 12.40 -6.05 -10.92
CA TYR A 7 13.18 -5.03 -11.60
C TYR A 7 12.30 -3.86 -12.01
N LYS A 8 12.61 -2.67 -11.48
CA LYS A 8 11.87 -1.44 -11.76
C LYS A 8 12.79 -0.42 -12.43
N THR A 9 12.33 0.14 -13.54
CA THR A 9 13.07 1.20 -14.27
C THR A 9 12.95 2.57 -13.62
N GLY A 10 11.84 2.85 -12.92
CA GLY A 10 11.56 4.13 -12.28
C GLY A 10 11.80 4.19 -10.76
N SER A 11 12.16 3.06 -10.12
CA SER A 11 12.40 3.08 -8.67
C SER A 11 13.74 3.74 -8.35
N THR A 12 13.74 4.70 -7.45
CA THR A 12 14.96 5.40 -6.99
C THR A 12 15.40 4.98 -5.60
N LYS A 13 14.60 4.13 -4.90
CA LYS A 13 14.83 3.78 -3.49
C LYS A 13 14.80 2.26 -3.28
N GLU A 14 15.65 1.81 -2.36
CA GLU A 14 15.61 0.46 -1.80
C GLU A 14 14.40 0.30 -0.87
N LEU A 15 13.89 -0.92 -0.75
CA LEU A 15 12.88 -1.22 0.26
C LEU A 15 13.51 -1.18 1.65
N LYS A 16 12.83 -0.49 2.56
CA LYS A 16 13.17 -0.46 3.98
C LYS A 16 12.04 -1.08 4.76
N THR A 17 12.36 -2.04 5.62
CA THR A 17 11.38 -2.65 6.53
C THR A 17 10.77 -1.64 7.49
N SER A 18 11.48 -0.55 7.83
CA SER A 18 10.97 0.53 8.67
C SER A 18 9.83 1.34 8.06
N ASP A 19 9.63 1.26 6.74
CA ASP A 19 8.59 1.98 6.00
C ASP A 19 7.59 0.99 5.38
N LEU A 20 7.64 -0.29 5.79
CA LEU A 20 6.92 -1.38 5.12
C LEU A 20 5.40 -1.17 5.18
N HIS A 21 4.85 -0.82 6.34
CA HIS A 21 3.43 -0.53 6.51
C HIS A 21 2.93 0.52 5.52
N ASP A 22 3.49 1.73 5.60
CA ASP A 22 3.12 2.85 4.73
C ASP A 22 3.32 2.51 3.25
N SER A 23 4.38 1.78 2.92
CA SER A 23 4.64 1.35 1.53
C SER A 23 3.64 0.31 1.02
N LEU A 24 3.09 -0.53 1.90
CA LEU A 24 1.99 -1.45 1.58
C LEU A 24 0.69 -0.68 1.41
N VAL A 25 0.35 0.22 2.33
CA VAL A 25 -0.85 1.06 2.28
C VAL A 25 -0.86 1.97 1.05
N LYS A 26 0.29 2.56 0.68
CA LYS A 26 0.46 3.37 -0.54
C LYS A 26 0.52 2.53 -1.82
N GLY A 27 0.58 1.20 -1.70
CA GLY A 27 0.61 0.28 -2.84
C GLY A 27 1.97 0.11 -3.52
N THR A 28 3.02 0.79 -3.05
CA THR A 28 4.35 0.76 -3.68
C THR A 28 5.05 -0.59 -3.49
N THR A 29 4.84 -1.24 -2.35
CA THR A 29 5.40 -2.57 -2.03
C THR A 29 4.37 -3.70 -2.13
N LEU A 30 3.10 -3.36 -2.37
CA LEU A 30 1.99 -4.32 -2.34
C LEU A 30 2.19 -5.50 -3.30
N GLN A 31 2.67 -5.23 -4.52
CA GLN A 31 2.97 -6.26 -5.52
C GLN A 31 3.97 -7.30 -4.98
N LEU A 32 5.07 -6.84 -4.40
CA LEU A 32 6.10 -7.71 -3.84
C LEU A 32 5.64 -8.45 -2.59
N GLY A 33 4.85 -7.79 -1.74
CA GLY A 33 4.20 -8.43 -0.59
C GLY A 33 3.35 -9.62 -1.03
N LEU A 34 2.48 -9.42 -2.04
CA LEU A 34 1.64 -10.47 -2.60
C LEU A 34 2.45 -11.62 -3.22
N TYR A 35 3.49 -11.32 -3.99
CA TYR A 35 4.37 -12.35 -4.56
C TYR A 35 5.06 -13.17 -3.48
N THR A 36 5.55 -12.51 -2.42
CA THR A 36 6.22 -13.18 -1.30
C THR A 36 5.26 -14.12 -0.56
N LEU A 37 4.03 -13.67 -0.29
CA LEU A 37 3.00 -14.50 0.34
C LEU A 37 2.56 -15.66 -0.57
N ALA A 38 2.35 -15.41 -1.86
CA ALA A 38 1.94 -16.45 -2.81
C ALA A 38 2.99 -17.56 -2.93
N ILE A 39 4.28 -17.21 -3.01
CA ILE A 39 5.36 -18.20 -3.06
C ILE A 39 5.44 -19.00 -1.75
N ARG A 40 5.19 -18.36 -0.60
CA ARG A 40 5.10 -19.08 0.68
C ARG A 40 3.93 -20.07 0.69
N GLU A 41 2.77 -19.67 0.20
CA GLU A 41 1.59 -20.54 0.09
C GLU A 41 1.84 -21.73 -0.85
N LEU A 42 2.66 -21.56 -1.88
CA LEU A 42 3.11 -22.65 -2.76
C LEU A 42 4.12 -23.63 -2.12
N GLY A 43 4.41 -23.48 -0.82
CA GLY A 43 5.21 -24.44 -0.03
C GLY A 43 6.65 -24.00 0.23
N ALA A 44 7.04 -22.78 -0.14
CA ALA A 44 8.37 -22.27 0.18
C ALA A 44 8.47 -21.87 1.66
N ALA A 45 9.34 -22.55 2.42
CA ALA A 45 9.55 -22.26 3.84
C ALA A 45 10.22 -20.89 4.09
N GLU A 46 11.13 -20.49 3.20
CA GLU A 46 11.86 -19.23 3.28
C GLU A 46 11.71 -18.48 1.96
N VAL A 47 11.09 -17.30 2.02
CA VAL A 47 10.91 -16.42 0.88
C VAL A 47 11.44 -15.04 1.24
N SER A 48 12.25 -14.49 0.34
CA SER A 48 12.71 -13.11 0.42
C SER A 48 12.45 -12.39 -0.89
N ALA A 49 12.44 -11.07 -0.85
CA ALA A 49 12.14 -10.24 -2.00
C ALA A 49 13.02 -8.98 -2.01
N SER A 50 13.21 -8.39 -3.18
CA SER A 50 13.96 -7.15 -3.36
C SER A 50 13.51 -6.40 -4.61
N ILE A 51 13.52 -5.07 -4.54
CA ILE A 51 13.45 -4.23 -5.74
C ILE A 51 14.88 -3.95 -6.20
N ILE A 52 15.13 -4.12 -7.50
CA ILE A 52 16.36 -3.69 -8.15
C ILE A 52 16.00 -2.62 -9.18
N SER A 53 16.82 -1.58 -9.26
CA SER A 53 16.71 -0.58 -10.32
C SER A 53 18.09 -0.15 -10.80
N LEU A 54 18.12 0.70 -11.82
CA LEU A 54 19.37 1.33 -12.29
C LEU A 54 20.08 2.14 -11.19
N VAL A 55 19.32 2.62 -10.20
CA VAL A 55 19.78 3.48 -9.10
C VAL A 55 19.97 2.67 -7.81
N ALA A 56 19.04 1.77 -7.49
CA ALA A 56 19.11 0.86 -6.34
C ALA A 56 19.90 -0.41 -6.71
N LYS A 57 21.23 -0.30 -6.62
CA LYS A 57 22.18 -1.34 -7.03
C LYS A 57 22.50 -2.37 -5.95
N ASN A 58 21.93 -2.25 -4.75
CA ASN A 58 22.14 -3.23 -3.70
C ASN A 58 21.36 -4.51 -4.02
N VAL A 59 22.08 -5.47 -4.60
CA VAL A 59 21.55 -6.78 -5.00
C VAL A 59 21.59 -7.72 -3.79
N ALA A 60 20.70 -7.49 -2.83
CA ALA A 60 20.53 -8.29 -1.63
C ALA A 60 19.04 -8.42 -1.28
N PRO A 61 18.62 -9.46 -0.54
CA PRO A 61 17.29 -9.51 0.04
C PRO A 61 16.98 -8.26 0.88
N GLN A 62 15.84 -7.61 0.60
CA GLN A 62 15.40 -6.39 1.29
C GLN A 62 14.13 -6.62 2.14
N LEU A 63 13.34 -7.63 1.78
CA LEU A 63 12.11 -8.02 2.46
C LEU A 63 12.12 -9.53 2.70
N SER A 64 11.75 -9.98 3.89
CA SER A 64 11.47 -11.37 4.21
C SER A 64 9.97 -11.58 4.41
N VAL A 65 9.51 -12.81 4.20
CA VAL A 65 8.11 -13.16 4.51
C VAL A 65 7.77 -13.03 6.00
N ILE A 66 8.79 -13.05 6.88
CA ILE A 66 8.61 -12.81 8.32
C ILE A 66 8.23 -11.34 8.57
N ASP A 67 8.81 -10.42 7.80
CA ASP A 67 8.55 -8.98 7.92
C ASP A 67 7.11 -8.62 7.51
N LEU A 68 6.44 -9.48 6.73
CA LEU A 68 5.04 -9.31 6.33
C LEU A 68 4.03 -9.81 7.38
N ALA A 69 4.46 -10.62 8.35
CA ALA A 69 3.55 -11.19 9.35
C ALA A 69 2.82 -10.13 10.20
N PRO A 70 3.47 -9.03 10.62
CA PRO A 70 2.79 -7.94 11.34
C PRO A 70 1.73 -7.20 10.52
N HIS A 71 1.81 -7.23 9.18
CA HIS A 71 0.94 -6.45 8.27
C HIS A 71 -0.15 -7.31 7.61
N THR A 72 -0.53 -8.43 8.24
CA THR A 72 -1.54 -9.36 7.70
C THR A 72 -2.93 -8.75 7.61
N ASP A 73 -3.21 -7.78 8.47
CA ASP A 73 -4.44 -6.99 8.52
C ASP A 73 -4.63 -6.12 7.26
N VAL A 74 -3.56 -5.54 6.71
CA VAL A 74 -3.58 -4.82 5.43
C VAL A 74 -4.13 -5.71 4.32
N PHE A 75 -3.57 -6.92 4.18
CA PHE A 75 -4.00 -7.88 3.16
C PHE A 75 -5.41 -8.41 3.43
N ALA A 76 -5.77 -8.63 4.70
CA ALA A 76 -7.11 -9.08 5.09
C ALA A 76 -8.18 -8.04 4.73
N ASN A 77 -7.92 -6.75 4.98
CA ASN A 77 -8.79 -5.65 4.59
C ASN A 77 -8.96 -5.58 3.06
N LEU A 78 -7.86 -5.64 2.30
CA LEU A 78 -7.94 -5.65 0.83
C LEU A 78 -8.77 -6.84 0.30
N ALA A 79 -8.60 -8.02 0.90
CA ALA A 79 -9.40 -9.20 0.55
C ALA A 79 -10.88 -9.03 0.93
N GLU A 80 -11.19 -8.37 2.04
CA GLU A 80 -12.56 -8.04 2.43
C GLU A 80 -13.23 -7.05 1.46
N MET A 81 -12.53 -5.97 1.09
CA MET A 81 -13.00 -5.00 0.10
C MET A 81 -13.28 -5.70 -1.23
N GLN A 82 -12.39 -6.59 -1.68
CA GLN A 82 -12.59 -7.38 -2.90
C GLN A 82 -13.83 -8.28 -2.79
N ARG A 83 -14.05 -8.96 -1.66
CA ARG A 83 -15.17 -9.89 -1.48
C ARG A 83 -16.52 -9.19 -1.37
N THR A 84 -16.56 -8.05 -0.67
CA THR A 84 -17.81 -7.34 -0.35
C THR A 84 -18.16 -6.28 -1.39
N GLY A 85 -17.18 -5.79 -2.14
CA GLY A 85 -17.33 -4.60 -2.99
C GLY A 85 -17.43 -3.29 -2.20
N VAL A 86 -17.23 -3.31 -0.89
CA VAL A 86 -17.27 -2.14 -0.02
C VAL A 86 -15.87 -1.57 0.11
N PHE A 87 -15.57 -0.53 -0.67
CA PHE A 87 -14.25 0.11 -0.70
C PHE A 87 -14.11 1.28 0.27
N GLY A 88 -15.20 1.81 0.83
CA GLY A 88 -15.17 3.05 1.59
C GLY A 88 -14.96 4.30 0.73
N MET A 89 -14.63 5.42 1.37
CA MET A 89 -14.45 6.73 0.75
C MET A 89 -13.14 7.35 1.24
N LYS A 90 -12.08 7.26 0.41
CA LYS A 90 -10.78 7.91 0.68
C LYS A 90 -10.47 9.04 -0.30
N GLY A 91 -10.86 8.87 -1.57
CA GLY A 91 -10.57 9.84 -2.62
C GLY A 91 -11.38 11.13 -2.49
N GLU A 92 -10.78 12.24 -2.91
CA GLU A 92 -11.47 13.52 -3.00
C GLU A 92 -12.69 13.40 -3.93
N ILE A 93 -13.87 13.70 -3.39
CA ILE A 93 -15.13 13.60 -4.13
C ILE A 93 -15.30 14.78 -5.08
N ARG A 94 -14.87 15.96 -4.63
CA ARG A 94 -14.91 17.19 -5.41
C ARG A 94 -13.86 18.17 -4.90
N PRO A 95 -12.98 18.69 -5.78
CA PRO A 95 -12.03 19.69 -5.37
C PRO A 95 -12.72 20.98 -4.95
N ALA A 96 -12.23 21.59 -3.87
CA ALA A 96 -12.69 22.89 -3.40
C ALA A 96 -12.46 23.98 -4.47
N PHE A 97 -11.46 23.79 -5.33
CA PHE A 97 -11.09 24.69 -6.42
C PHE A 97 -10.90 23.90 -7.72
N GLY A 98 -11.69 24.19 -8.76
CA GLY A 98 -11.54 23.56 -10.08
C GLY A 98 -12.86 23.35 -10.83
N TYR A 99 -12.77 23.13 -12.14
CA TYR A 99 -13.92 22.78 -12.95
C TYR A 99 -14.36 21.34 -12.66
N SER A 100 -15.63 21.15 -12.29
CA SER A 100 -16.24 19.84 -12.08
C SER A 100 -17.42 19.67 -13.04
N ALA A 101 -17.49 18.52 -13.71
CA ALA A 101 -18.65 18.17 -14.52
C ALA A 101 -19.92 18.20 -13.65
N PRO A 102 -21.07 18.65 -14.17
CA PRO A 102 -22.32 18.64 -13.42
C PRO A 102 -22.72 17.18 -13.15
N TYR A 103 -22.37 16.69 -11.96
CA TYR A 103 -22.89 15.42 -11.47
C TYR A 103 -24.37 15.58 -11.12
N PRO A 104 -25.21 14.56 -11.37
CA PRO A 104 -26.65 14.62 -11.13
C PRO A 104 -27.06 14.69 -9.63
N LEU A 105 -26.10 14.76 -8.71
CA LEU A 105 -26.34 14.85 -7.28
C LEU A 105 -25.57 16.04 -6.72
N ALA A 106 -26.24 16.87 -5.92
CA ALA A 106 -25.69 18.02 -5.21
C ALA A 106 -24.74 17.58 -4.07
N THR A 107 -23.69 16.84 -4.41
CA THR A 107 -22.63 16.50 -3.47
C THR A 107 -21.75 17.73 -3.30
N LEU A 108 -21.94 18.44 -2.18
CA LEU A 108 -21.01 19.46 -1.72
C LEU A 108 -19.63 18.84 -1.51
N ALA A 109 -18.58 19.68 -1.57
CA ALA A 109 -17.25 19.24 -1.17
C ALA A 109 -17.30 18.76 0.28
N ILE A 110 -16.64 17.63 0.55
CA ILE A 110 -16.40 17.15 1.92
C ILE A 110 -14.94 17.44 2.22
N ASP A 111 -14.68 17.97 3.41
CA ASP A 111 -13.32 18.23 3.88
C ASP A 111 -12.49 16.94 3.86
N ASN A 112 -11.22 17.04 3.47
CA ASN A 112 -10.33 15.89 3.40
C ASN A 112 -10.13 15.27 4.79
N ASP A 113 -10.04 16.09 5.83
CA ASP A 113 -9.91 15.62 7.22
C ASP A 113 -11.09 14.71 7.62
N ILE A 114 -12.31 15.04 7.18
CA ILE A 114 -13.50 14.21 7.41
C ILE A 114 -13.42 12.88 6.63
N LEU A 115 -12.86 12.90 5.41
CA LEU A 115 -12.68 11.69 4.62
C LEU A 115 -11.62 10.78 5.26
N GLU A 116 -10.51 11.32 5.76
CA GLU A 116 -9.48 10.58 6.47
C GLU A 116 -10.01 10.01 7.81
N ASP A 117 -10.79 10.77 8.58
CA ASP A 117 -11.43 10.27 9.80
C ASP A 117 -12.38 9.09 9.51
N LYS A 118 -13.22 9.24 8.48
CA LYS A 118 -14.13 8.16 8.05
C LYS A 118 -13.36 6.96 7.53
N TRP A 119 -12.25 7.20 6.83
CA TRP A 119 -11.37 6.15 6.35
C TRP A 119 -10.75 5.37 7.52
N ALA A 120 -10.19 6.07 8.52
CA ALA A 120 -9.57 5.46 9.69
C ALA A 120 -10.57 4.62 10.50
N LEU A 121 -11.82 5.05 10.60
CA LEU A 121 -12.89 4.28 11.26
C LEU A 121 -13.25 3.00 10.51
N ALA A 122 -13.30 3.07 9.18
CA ALA A 122 -13.73 1.94 8.36
C ALA A 122 -12.59 0.96 8.00
N HIS A 123 -11.35 1.46 7.88
CA HIS A 123 -10.18 0.72 7.40
C HIS A 123 -8.94 1.04 8.25
N PRO A 124 -8.94 0.72 9.57
CA PRO A 124 -7.85 1.10 10.47
C PRO A 124 -6.49 0.55 10.04
N ALA A 125 -6.45 -0.63 9.41
CA ALA A 125 -5.22 -1.23 8.89
C ALA A 125 -4.64 -0.49 7.65
N LEU A 126 -5.44 0.36 7.00
CA LEU A 126 -5.05 1.10 5.79
C LEU A 126 -4.79 2.59 6.07
N VAL A 127 -4.54 2.93 7.33
CA VAL A 127 -4.08 4.25 7.77
C VAL A 127 -2.55 4.26 7.77
N LEU A 128 -1.96 5.39 7.37
CA LEU A 128 -0.51 5.59 7.40
C LEU A 128 -0.03 5.72 8.84
N GLU A 129 1.10 5.10 9.17
CA GLU A 129 1.76 5.25 10.48
C GLU A 129 2.51 6.57 10.58
N LYS A 130 3.07 7.06 9.47
CA LYS A 130 3.74 8.36 9.40
C LYS A 130 2.84 9.38 8.72
N GLU A 131 2.60 10.50 9.39
CA GLU A 131 1.93 11.64 8.79
C GLU A 131 2.76 12.17 7.62
N GLU A 132 2.12 12.54 6.50
CA GLU A 132 2.81 12.97 5.29
C GLU A 132 3.73 14.18 5.49
N TRP A 133 3.49 14.98 6.54
CA TRP A 133 4.32 16.12 6.93
C TRP A 133 5.74 15.76 7.40
N GLU A 134 6.00 14.52 7.81
CA GLU A 134 7.32 14.07 8.25
C GLU A 134 8.31 13.82 7.10
N THR A 135 7.91 14.04 5.85
CA THR A 135 8.72 13.70 4.66
C THR A 135 9.31 14.87 3.88
N TRP A 136 9.31 16.08 4.45
CA TRP A 136 9.94 17.28 3.85
C TRP A 136 11.33 17.58 4.41
#